data_AF-A0A8I2FXR4-F1
#
_entry.id   AF-A0A8I2FXR4-F1
#
_cell.length_a   1.000
_cell.length_b   1.000
_cell.length_c   1.000
_cell.angle_alpha   90.00
_cell.angle_beta   90.00
_cell.angle_gamma   90.00
#
_symmetry.space_group_name_H-M   'P 1'
#
loop_
_entity.id
_entity.type
_entity.pdbx_description
1 polymer ?
#
loop_
_entity_poly.entity_id
_entity_poly.type
_entity_poly.pdbx_seq_one_letter_code
_entity_poly.pdbx_strand_id
1 'polypeptide(L)' 'NRRYVWPYKGIIVGTDPVAVDALGLEIIMAKRREYFGPKNRLPTVPRHIKAADVKYGLGNSDFNKIEVIKLGWKQGILI' A
#
# COMPACT_ATOMS: atom_id res chain seq x y z
N ASN A 1 -15.72 -7.14 11.56
CA ASN A 1 -15.23 -7.33 12.95
C ASN A 1 -14.20 -6.24 13.25
N ARG A 2 -14.41 -5.42 14.30
CA ARG A 2 -13.55 -4.26 14.63
C ARG A 2 -12.07 -4.63 14.84
N ARG A 3 -11.76 -5.89 15.16
CA ARG A 3 -10.39 -6.41 15.32
C ARG A 3 -9.51 -6.32 14.07
N TYR A 4 -10.08 -6.10 12.89
CA TYR A 4 -9.34 -6.00 11.62
C TYR A 4 -9.28 -4.57 11.07
N VAL A 5 -9.68 -3.58 11.87
CA VAL A 5 -9.62 -2.16 11.52
C VAL A 5 -8.64 -1.49 12.46
N TRP A 6 -7.79 -0.60 11.94
CA TRP A 6 -6.89 0.22 12.75
C TRP A 6 -6.87 1.66 12.21
N PRO A 7 -6.72 2.67 13.08
CA PRO A 7 -6.55 4.04 12.63
C PRO A 7 -5.10 4.25 12.19
N TYR A 8 -4.83 4.28 10.87
CA TYR A 8 -3.49 4.57 10.35
C TYR A 8 -3.05 6.03 10.59
N LYS A 9 -3.99 6.98 10.57
CA LYS A 9 -3.78 8.42 10.82
C LYS A 9 -2.75 9.11 9.90
N GLY A 10 -2.54 8.58 8.70
CA GLY A 10 -1.71 9.19 7.65
C GLY A 10 -2.51 9.63 6.44
N ILE A 11 -1.91 10.49 5.62
CA ILE A 11 -2.41 10.89 4.30
C ILE A 11 -1.35 10.51 3.27
N ILE A 12 -1.77 9.89 2.17
CA ILE A 12 -0.92 9.58 1.03
C ILE A 12 -1.23 10.61 -0.05
N VAL A 13 -0.20 11.23 -0.63
CA VAL A 13 -0.32 12.23 -1.69
C VAL A 13 0.70 11.90 -2.78
N GLY A 14 0.27 11.92 -4.03
CA GLY A 14 1.13 11.67 -5.19
C GLY A 14 0.45 12.12 -6.48
N THR A 15 1.26 12.35 -7.52
CA THR A 15 0.79 12.72 -8.86
C THR A 15 0.44 11.50 -9.72
N ASP A 16 0.99 10.34 -9.38
CA ASP A 16 0.68 9.07 -10.02
C ASP A 16 -0.37 8.32 -9.17
N PRO A 17 -1.62 8.17 -9.65
CA PRO A 17 -2.68 7.51 -8.89
C PRO A 17 -2.42 6.02 -8.67
N VAL A 18 -1.77 5.34 -9.63
CA VAL A 18 -1.46 3.91 -9.52
C VAL A 18 -0.37 3.68 -8.48
N ALA A 19 0.62 4.57 -8.40
CA ALA A 19 1.65 4.53 -7.38
C ALA A 19 1.08 4.73 -5.96
N VAL A 20 0.11 5.64 -5.81
CA VAL A 20 -0.61 5.86 -4.55
C VAL A 20 -1.37 4.61 -4.10
N ASP A 21 -2.09 3.94 -5.02
CA ASP A 21 -2.79 2.69 -4.73
C ASP A 21 -1.81 1.56 -4.36
N ALA A 22 -0.69 1.44 -5.08
CA ALA A 22 0.36 0.46 -4.79
C ALA A 22 0.97 0.68 -3.39
N LEU A 23 1.22 1.93 -3.01
CA LEU A 23 1.67 2.29 -1.66
C LEU A 23 0.63 1.94 -0.59
N GLY A 24 -0.65 2.21 -0.85
CA GLY A 24 -1.75 1.82 0.04
C GLY A 24 -1.81 0.30 0.27
N LEU A 25 -1.63 -0.48 -0.79
CA LEU A 25 -1.55 -1.94 -0.70
C LEU A 25 -0.35 -2.39 0.16
N GLU A 26 0.82 -1.79 -0.02
CA GLU A 26 2.01 -2.16 0.75
C GLU A 26 1.85 -1.83 2.24
N ILE A 27 1.22 -0.70 2.59
CA ILE A 27 0.87 -0.35 3.98
C ILE A 27 -0.07 -1.42 4.58
N ILE A 28 -1.10 -1.85 3.84
CA ILE A 28 -2.00 -2.92 4.29
C ILE A 28 -1.23 -4.23 4.48
N MET A 29 -0.36 -4.59 3.55
CA MET A 29 0.46 -5.80 3.65
C MET A 29 1.42 -5.72 4.84
N ALA A 30 2.05 -4.58 5.09
CA ALA A 30 2.89 -4.34 6.25
C ALA A 30 2.11 -4.50 7.56
N LYS A 31 0.91 -3.92 7.67
CA LYS A 31 0.07 -4.10 8.86
C LYS A 31 -0.33 -5.56 9.07
N ARG A 32 -0.65 -6.27 7.98
CA ARG A 32 -0.98 -7.70 8.04
C ARG A 32 0.20 -8.53 8.51
N ARG A 33 1.42 -8.22 8.05
CA ARG A 33 2.65 -8.90 8.50
C ARG A 33 2.91 -8.65 9.98
N GLU A 34 2.70 -7.42 10.46
CA GLU A 34 2.81 -7.08 11.88
C GLU A 34 1.80 -7.84 12.75
N TYR A 35 0.53 -7.91 12.34
CA TYR A 35 -0.54 -8.50 13.16
C TYR A 35 -0.64 -10.03 13.05
N PHE A 36 -0.42 -10.61 11.87
CA PHE A 36 -0.62 -12.04 11.60
C PHE A 36 0.68 -12.81 11.32
N GLY A 37 1.81 -12.11 11.22
CA GLY A 37 3.11 -12.69 10.86
C GLY A 37 3.37 -12.76 9.34
N PRO A 38 4.61 -13.14 8.95
CA PRO A 38 5.13 -12.98 7.59
C PRO A 38 4.48 -13.87 6.51
N LYS A 39 3.77 -14.93 6.90
CA LYS A 39 3.12 -15.86 5.95
C LYS A 39 1.70 -15.45 5.56
N ASN A 40 1.18 -14.36 6.12
CA ASN A 40 -0.19 -13.94 5.87
C ASN A 40 -0.32 -13.16 4.55
N ARG A 41 -0.60 -13.88 3.47
CA ARG A 41 -0.95 -13.28 2.18
C ARG A 41 -2.39 -12.75 2.19
N LEU A 42 -2.71 -11.86 1.26
CA LEU A 42 -4.11 -11.52 0.99
C LEU A 42 -4.80 -12.76 0.38
N PRO A 43 -6.04 -13.09 0.82
CA PRO A 43 -6.82 -14.16 0.20
C PRO A 43 -7.04 -13.93 -1.29
N THR A 44 -7.19 -12.65 -1.68
CA THR A 44 -7.32 -12.18 -3.04
C THR A 44 -6.39 -11.01 -3.29
N VAL A 45 -5.52 -11.14 -4.29
CA VAL A 45 -4.61 -10.05 -4.70
C VAL A 45 -5.43 -9.02 -5.50
N PRO A 46 -5.35 -7.72 -5.18
CA PRO A 46 -6.03 -6.66 -5.93
C PRO A 46 -5.42 -6.51 -7.33
N ARG A 47 -5.99 -7.22 -8.31
CA ARG A 47 -5.49 -7.25 -9.70
C ARG A 47 -5.62 -5.91 -10.42
N HIS A 48 -6.53 -5.04 -9.96
CA HIS A 48 -6.83 -3.77 -10.63
C HIS A 48 -5.63 -2.80 -10.64
N ILE A 49 -4.81 -2.78 -9.58
CA ILE A 49 -3.62 -1.92 -9.50
C ILE A 49 -2.62 -2.29 -10.61
N LYS A 50 -2.29 -3.58 -10.72
CA LYS A 50 -1.41 -4.08 -11.78
C LYS A 50 -2.02 -3.93 -13.18
N ALA A 51 -3.34 -4.04 -13.31
CA ALA A 51 -4.00 -3.84 -14.58
C ALA A 51 -3.98 -2.37 -15.03
N ALA A 52 -4.13 -1.42 -14.11
CA ALA A 52 -4.06 0.02 -14.39
C ALA A 52 -2.68 0.42 -14.98
N ASP A 53 -1.61 -0.15 -14.45
CA ASP A 53 -0.25 -0.04 -14.98
C ASP A 53 -0.11 -0.76 -16.33
N VAL A 54 -0.17 -2.10 -16.33
CA VAL A 54 0.29 -2.91 -17.47
C VAL A 54 -0.68 -2.87 -18.66
N LYS A 55 -1.99 -2.84 -18.41
CA LYS A 55 -3.00 -2.90 -19.47
C LYS A 55 -3.42 -1.52 -19.96
N TYR A 56 -3.48 -0.55 -19.06
CA TYR A 56 -4.06 0.76 -19.34
C TYR A 56 -3.04 1.91 -19.31
N GLY A 57 -1.80 1.67 -18.85
CA GLY A 57 -0.73 2.68 -18.85
C GLY A 57 -1.03 3.93 -18.01
N LEU A 58 -1.83 3.79 -16.94
CA LEU A 58 -2.34 4.92 -16.15
C LEU A 58 -1.36 5.43 -15.09
N GLY A 59 -0.23 4.74 -14.91
CA GLY A 59 0.75 5.01 -13.87
C GLY A 59 1.61 3.78 -13.59
N ASN A 60 2.37 3.80 -12.49
CA ASN A 60 3.36 2.79 -12.17
C ASN A 60 3.00 2.04 -10.88
N SER A 61 2.87 0.71 -10.97
CA SER A 61 2.58 -0.17 -9.83
C SER A 61 3.82 -0.86 -9.25
N ASP A 62 4.98 -0.72 -9.89
CA ASP A 62 6.23 -1.33 -9.43
C ASP A 62 6.84 -0.51 -8.28
N PHE A 63 6.76 -1.06 -7.08
CA PHE A 63 7.22 -0.40 -5.86
C PHE A 63 8.70 -0.01 -5.89
N ASN A 64 9.55 -0.70 -6.66
CA ASN A 64 10.96 -0.37 -6.78
C ASN A 64 11.20 0.92 -7.60
N LYS A 65 10.19 1.38 -8.32
CA LYS A 65 10.21 2.59 -9.15
C LYS A 65 9.41 3.73 -8.52
N ILE A 66 8.84 3.53 -7.34
CA ILE A 66 8.08 4.54 -6.61
C ILE A 66 8.99 5.13 -5.53
N GLU A 67 9.26 6.42 -5.61
CA GLU A 67 9.95 7.15 -4.54
C GLU A 67 8.95 7.48 -3.42
N VAL A 68 9.25 7.01 -2.20
CA VAL A 68 8.40 7.27 -1.02
C VAL A 68 9.07 8.27 -0.09
N ILE A 69 8.55 9.49 -0.07
CA ILE A 69 9.00 10.55 0.85
C ILE A 69 8.13 10.52 2.12
N LYS A 70 8.77 10.34 3.28
CA LYS A 70 8.08 10.24 4.58
C LYS A 70 8.21 11.57 5.33
N LEU A 71 7.09 12.24 5.55
CA LEU A 71 7.01 13.53 6.25
C LEU A 71 6.15 13.41 7.52
N GLY A 72 6.45 14.23 8.52
CA GLY A 72 5.68 14.30 9.77
C GLY A 72 5.95 13.14 10.74
N TRP A 73 4.88 12.65 11.39
CA TRP A 73 4.96 11.69 12.48
C TRP A 73 5.41 10.30 11.99
N LYS A 74 6.55 9.81 12.47
CA LYS A 74 7.18 8.58 11.96
C LYS A 74 6.77 7.30 12.70
N GLN A 75 6.24 7.41 13.91
CA GLN A 75 5.95 6.22 14.71
C GLN A 75 4.70 5.50 14.17
N GLY A 76 4.87 4.23 13.81
CA GLY A 76 3.80 3.39 13.26
C GLY A 76 3.52 3.60 11.76
N ILE A 77 4.47 4.18 11.00
CA ILE A 77 4.32 4.46 9.56
C ILE A 77 4.28 3.19 8.68
N LEU A 78 4.72 2.05 9.22
CA LEU A 78 4.73 0.68 8.65
C LEU A 78 5.68 0.40 7.50
N ILE A 79 5.98 1.41 6.67
CA ILE A 79 6.86 1.26 5.51
C ILE A 79 8.00 2.25 5.54
#